data_AF-A0A0B4FSW1-F1
#
_entry.id   AF-A0A0B4FSW1-F1
#
_cell.length_a   1.000
_cell.length_b   1.000
_cell.length_c   1.000
_cell.angle_alpha   90.00
_cell.angle_beta   90.00
_cell.angle_gamma   90.00
#
_symmetry.space_group_name_H-M   'P 1'
#
loop_
_entity.id
_entity.type
_entity.pdbx_description
1 polymer ?
#
loop_
_entity_poly.entity_id
_entity_poly.type
_entity_poly.pdbx_seq_one_letter_code
_entity_poly.pdbx_strand_id
1 'polypeptide(L)'
;MCLPQLPDACTGLAGQHGVSLANNVAACTVQLGPFAVGKTSECLKGSFFGGGFFDGDDVVACLRGTTGLGLSTCAPAGPACVSALPPECDLLGGLNGLDIGLSKLQGCAKAIGSYAGGVAAKCLNPAAIVQTTLGGGVVACLRDALKDVCIPTLPEACFNLITVGGDQLTTQLPQCIDALGPFKSGAVLDCITKPTSGPGVVLCLNKAIFGS
;
A
#
# COMPACT_ATOMS: atom_id res chain seq x y z
N MET A 1 1.93 8.69 0.60
CA MET A 1 2.07 9.24 -0.78
C MET A 1 1.76 10.73 -0.78
N CYS A 2 2.59 11.55 -1.42
CA CYS A 2 2.35 12.97 -1.66
C CYS A 2 2.28 13.15 -3.17
N LEU A 3 1.23 13.76 -3.70
CA LEU A 3 1.24 14.17 -5.12
C LEU A 3 2.14 15.40 -5.21
N PRO A 4 3.29 15.37 -5.91
CA PRO A 4 4.14 16.54 -6.01
C PRO A 4 3.42 17.69 -6.73
N GLN A 5 2.42 17.38 -7.56
CA GLN A 5 1.65 18.29 -8.41
C GLN A 5 0.21 17.76 -8.48
N LEU A 6 -0.79 18.63 -8.64
CA LEU A 6 -2.14 18.18 -9.00
C LEU A 6 -2.07 17.48 -10.38
N PRO A 7 -2.82 16.38 -10.61
CA PRO A 7 -2.91 15.77 -11.94
C PRO A 7 -3.40 16.80 -12.97
N ASP A 8 -3.04 16.65 -14.23
CA ASP A 8 -3.44 17.59 -15.29
C ASP A 8 -4.95 17.79 -15.37
N ALA A 9 -5.74 16.73 -15.12
CA ALA A 9 -7.19 16.85 -15.06
C ALA A 9 -7.67 17.73 -13.89
N CYS A 10 -6.87 17.84 -12.81
CA CYS A 10 -7.15 18.65 -11.63
C CYS A 10 -6.62 20.09 -11.73
N THR A 11 -5.43 20.30 -12.29
CA THR A 11 -4.94 21.66 -12.61
C THR A 11 -5.79 22.30 -13.70
N GLY A 12 -6.32 21.51 -14.63
CA GLY A 12 -7.21 21.96 -15.69
C GLY A 12 -8.61 22.41 -15.25
N LEU A 13 -8.97 22.31 -13.95
CA LEU A 13 -10.21 22.92 -13.45
C LEU A 13 -10.09 24.44 -13.27
N ALA A 14 -8.88 24.97 -13.06
CA ALA A 14 -8.68 26.41 -12.91
C ALA A 14 -9.20 27.14 -14.17
N GLY A 15 -10.03 28.17 -13.97
CA GLY A 15 -10.70 28.92 -15.04
C GLY A 15 -11.90 28.23 -15.69
N GLN A 16 -12.39 27.11 -15.16
CA GLN A 16 -13.61 26.44 -15.66
C GLN A 16 -14.84 26.74 -14.81
N HIS A 17 -16.01 26.78 -15.46
CA HIS A 17 -17.30 27.10 -14.85
C HIS A 17 -18.42 26.21 -15.41
N GLY A 18 -19.49 26.03 -14.63
CA GLY A 18 -20.72 25.37 -15.07
C GLY A 18 -20.58 23.88 -15.41
N VAL A 19 -21.22 23.42 -16.49
CA VAL A 19 -21.28 21.97 -16.85
C VAL A 19 -19.92 21.40 -17.29
N SER A 20 -19.04 22.22 -17.85
CA SER A 20 -17.67 21.82 -18.20
C SER A 20 -16.85 21.49 -16.96
N LEU A 21 -17.14 22.17 -15.85
CA LEU A 21 -16.50 21.92 -14.56
C LEU A 21 -16.88 20.53 -14.03
N ALA A 22 -18.15 20.15 -14.05
CA ALA A 22 -18.61 18.86 -13.53
C ALA A 22 -17.93 17.65 -14.22
N ASN A 23 -17.77 17.71 -15.55
CA ASN A 23 -17.08 16.66 -16.30
C ASN A 23 -15.57 16.60 -15.97
N ASN A 24 -14.94 17.76 -15.78
CA ASN A 24 -13.52 17.84 -15.44
C ASN A 24 -13.24 17.52 -13.96
N VAL A 25 -14.18 17.79 -13.05
CA VAL A 25 -14.18 17.28 -11.66
C VAL A 25 -14.22 15.76 -11.64
N ALA A 26 -15.05 15.13 -12.48
CA ALA A 26 -15.10 13.68 -12.56
C ALA A 26 -13.77 13.10 -13.06
N ALA A 27 -13.17 13.69 -14.11
CA ALA A 27 -11.85 13.30 -14.61
C ALA A 27 -10.75 13.50 -13.54
N CYS A 28 -10.79 14.61 -12.82
CA CYS A 28 -9.88 14.91 -11.71
C CYS A 28 -10.06 13.92 -10.54
N THR A 29 -11.29 13.55 -10.19
CA THR A 29 -11.58 12.55 -9.15
C THR A 29 -10.99 11.19 -9.52
N VAL A 30 -11.12 10.78 -10.78
CA VAL A 30 -10.53 9.54 -11.29
C VAL A 30 -9.00 9.59 -11.25
N GLN A 31 -8.38 10.71 -11.62
CA GLN A 31 -6.92 10.86 -11.59
C GLN A 31 -6.35 11.03 -10.17
N LEU A 32 -7.08 11.68 -9.26
CA LEU A 32 -6.72 11.79 -7.84
C LEU A 32 -6.80 10.43 -7.13
N GLY A 33 -7.71 9.55 -7.56
CA GLY A 33 -7.91 8.23 -6.96
C GLY A 33 -7.97 8.30 -5.42
N PRO A 34 -6.97 7.76 -4.69
CA PRO A 34 -6.91 7.74 -3.21
C PRO A 34 -6.86 9.10 -2.55
N PHE A 35 -6.53 10.15 -3.29
CA PHE A 35 -6.51 11.49 -2.74
C PHE A 35 -7.90 12.12 -2.74
N ALA A 36 -8.86 11.62 -3.54
CA ALA A 36 -10.20 12.18 -3.70
C ALA A 36 -11.20 11.83 -2.58
N VAL A 37 -10.75 11.28 -1.44
CA VAL A 37 -11.60 10.90 -0.29
C VAL A 37 -11.51 11.91 0.86
N GLY A 38 -12.45 11.85 1.80
CA GLY A 38 -12.46 12.71 2.99
C GLY A 38 -12.67 14.18 2.66
N LYS A 39 -11.85 15.06 3.23
CA LYS A 39 -11.90 16.52 3.01
C LYS A 39 -11.73 16.89 1.53
N THR A 40 -10.94 16.12 0.77
CA THR A 40 -10.79 16.28 -0.68
C THR A 40 -12.07 15.93 -1.43
N SER A 41 -12.87 14.96 -0.95
CA SER A 41 -14.17 14.65 -1.53
C SER A 41 -15.19 15.76 -1.30
N GLU A 42 -15.10 16.46 -0.16
CA GLU A 42 -15.91 17.65 0.11
C GLU A 42 -15.52 18.81 -0.83
N CYS A 43 -14.23 18.91 -1.17
CA CYS A 43 -13.70 19.82 -2.18
C CYS A 43 -14.03 19.44 -3.62
N LEU A 44 -14.41 18.18 -3.92
CA LEU A 44 -14.84 17.72 -5.25
C LEU A 44 -16.37 17.71 -5.39
N LYS A 45 -17.11 17.74 -4.28
CA LYS A 45 -18.58 17.81 -4.24
C LYS A 45 -19.13 19.23 -4.03
N GLY A 46 -18.29 20.16 -3.61
CA GLY A 46 -18.63 21.59 -3.46
C GLY A 46 -19.28 21.87 -2.13
N SER A 47 -19.28 20.87 -1.25
CA SER A 47 -19.89 20.95 0.07
C SER A 47 -19.01 21.73 1.06
N PHE A 48 -17.74 21.97 0.74
CA PHE A 48 -16.80 22.64 1.64
C PHE A 48 -17.10 24.14 1.84
N PHE A 49 -17.66 24.82 0.84
CA PHE A 49 -18.00 26.25 0.90
C PHE A 49 -19.49 26.53 1.14
N GLY A 50 -20.29 25.51 1.50
CA GLY A 50 -21.71 25.71 1.85
C GLY A 50 -22.65 25.97 0.66
N GLY A 51 -22.19 25.78 -0.58
CA GLY A 51 -22.99 25.89 -1.81
C GLY A 51 -22.18 25.35 -2.99
N GLY A 52 -22.84 24.68 -3.95
CA GLY A 52 -22.19 24.01 -5.09
C GLY A 52 -21.27 24.92 -5.92
N PHE A 53 -20.34 24.32 -6.67
CA PHE A 53 -19.27 25.06 -7.37
C PHE A 53 -19.79 25.98 -8.46
N PHE A 54 -19.32 27.22 -8.44
CA PHE A 54 -19.46 28.16 -9.55
C PHE A 54 -18.15 28.29 -10.35
N ASP A 55 -17.01 27.96 -9.73
CA ASP A 55 -15.68 28.18 -10.29
C ASP A 55 -14.71 27.03 -9.94
N GLY A 56 -13.93 26.59 -10.91
CA GLY A 56 -12.94 25.53 -10.70
C GLY A 56 -11.69 25.97 -9.94
N ASP A 57 -11.43 27.27 -9.84
CA ASP A 57 -10.41 27.83 -8.96
C ASP A 57 -10.69 27.54 -7.47
N ASP A 58 -11.95 27.53 -7.06
CA ASP A 58 -12.33 27.18 -5.68
C ASP A 58 -12.13 25.69 -5.39
N VAL A 59 -12.40 24.83 -6.37
CA VAL A 59 -12.08 23.39 -6.29
C VAL A 59 -10.59 23.24 -6.09
N VAL A 60 -9.77 23.86 -6.94
CA VAL A 60 -8.31 23.77 -6.88
C VAL A 60 -7.78 24.36 -5.57
N ALA A 61 -8.30 25.49 -5.10
CA ALA A 61 -7.91 26.10 -3.83
C ALA A 61 -8.25 25.21 -2.63
N CYS A 62 -9.45 24.61 -2.63
CA CYS A 62 -9.89 23.65 -1.61
C CYS A 62 -9.03 22.38 -1.63
N LEU A 63 -8.76 21.83 -2.82
CA LEU A 63 -7.86 20.69 -2.99
C LEU A 63 -6.49 21.03 -2.40
N ARG A 64 -5.86 22.14 -2.79
CA ARG A 64 -4.56 22.57 -2.26
C ARG A 64 -4.57 22.76 -0.73
N GLY A 65 -5.63 23.36 -0.18
CA GLY A 65 -5.76 23.61 1.26
C GLY A 65 -6.00 22.35 2.09
N THR A 66 -6.74 21.37 1.56
CA THR A 66 -7.10 20.14 2.30
C THR A 66 -6.07 19.03 2.17
N THR A 67 -5.36 18.99 1.04
CA THR A 67 -4.35 17.96 0.76
C THR A 67 -2.91 18.44 0.96
N GLY A 68 -2.69 19.75 1.14
CA GLY A 68 -1.35 20.36 1.18
C GLY A 68 -0.63 20.35 -0.17
N LEU A 69 -1.32 19.98 -1.25
CA LEU A 69 -0.74 19.87 -2.59
C LEU A 69 -0.30 21.25 -3.10
N GLY A 70 0.98 21.36 -3.46
CA GLY A 70 1.56 22.57 -4.06
C GLY A 70 2.09 23.63 -3.09
N LEU A 71 2.16 23.37 -1.78
CA LEU A 71 2.74 24.32 -0.81
C LEU A 71 4.09 23.95 -0.21
N SER A 72 4.60 22.74 -0.40
CA SER A 72 5.91 22.37 0.15
C SER A 72 6.61 21.32 -0.71
N THR A 73 7.93 21.45 -0.80
CA THR A 73 8.88 20.49 -1.37
C THR A 73 8.66 19.11 -0.75
N CYS A 74 7.75 18.30 -1.30
CA CYS A 74 7.63 16.91 -0.92
C CYS A 74 8.87 16.18 -1.44
N ALA A 75 9.79 15.85 -0.55
CA ALA A 75 10.76 14.80 -0.84
C ALA A 75 9.95 13.51 -1.11
N PRO A 76 10.16 12.81 -2.23
CA PRO A 76 9.53 11.51 -2.43
C PRO A 76 9.84 10.66 -1.21
N ALA A 77 8.82 10.06 -0.60
CA ALA A 77 9.05 9.05 0.44
C ALA A 77 10.03 8.04 -0.18
N GLY A 78 11.18 7.85 0.46
CA GLY A 78 12.18 6.90 -0.02
C GLY A 78 11.53 5.52 -0.21
N PRO A 79 12.04 4.70 -1.14
CA PRO A 79 11.48 3.38 -1.38
C PRO A 79 11.40 2.61 -0.05
N ALA A 80 10.21 2.10 0.26
CA ALA A 80 9.98 1.41 1.52
C ALA A 80 10.59 0.02 1.40
N CYS A 81 11.61 -0.26 2.20
CA CYS A 81 12.30 -1.54 2.21
C CYS A 81 11.70 -2.47 3.26
N VAL A 82 11.85 -3.77 3.06
CA VAL A 82 11.46 -4.76 4.06
C VAL A 82 12.29 -4.56 5.32
N SER A 83 11.65 -4.12 6.40
CA SER A 83 12.29 -3.85 7.69
C SER A 83 12.16 -5.02 8.66
N ALA A 84 11.16 -5.89 8.46
CA ALA A 84 10.88 -7.02 9.33
C ALA A 84 10.42 -8.24 8.54
N LEU A 85 10.76 -9.42 9.06
CA LEU A 85 10.22 -10.67 8.53
C LEU A 85 8.79 -10.89 9.05
N PRO A 86 7.96 -11.62 8.27
CA PRO A 86 6.70 -12.13 8.79
C PRO A 86 6.92 -13.00 10.03
N PRO A 87 6.01 -13.00 11.01
CA PRO A 87 6.14 -13.77 12.26
C PRO A 87 6.29 -15.28 11.99
N GLU A 88 5.61 -15.80 10.97
CA GLU A 88 5.76 -17.20 10.51
C GLU A 88 7.20 -17.57 10.13
N CYS A 89 7.96 -16.59 9.63
CA CYS A 89 9.36 -16.77 9.27
C CYS A 89 10.27 -16.58 10.47
N ASP A 90 9.96 -15.64 11.37
CA ASP A 90 10.75 -15.39 12.58
C ASP A 90 10.72 -16.61 13.53
N LEU A 91 9.58 -17.33 13.58
CA LEU A 91 9.42 -18.59 14.30
C LEU A 91 10.40 -19.69 13.88
N LEU A 92 10.92 -19.65 12.64
CA LEU A 92 11.95 -20.60 12.20
C LEU A 92 13.24 -20.43 13.01
N GLY A 93 13.52 -19.22 13.52
CA GLY A 93 14.73 -18.91 14.29
C GLY A 93 14.89 -19.73 15.56
N GLY A 94 13.78 -20.18 16.15
CA GLY A 94 13.76 -21.03 17.35
C GLY A 94 13.84 -22.53 17.08
N LEU A 95 13.82 -22.96 15.82
CA LEU A 95 13.85 -24.36 15.40
C LEU A 95 15.24 -24.75 14.89
N ASN A 96 15.60 -26.03 14.99
CA ASN A 96 16.89 -26.51 14.51
C ASN A 96 16.76 -27.89 13.85
N GLY A 97 17.67 -28.17 12.92
CA GLY A 97 17.72 -29.44 12.20
C GLY A 97 16.40 -29.76 11.51
N LEU A 98 15.91 -30.98 11.74
CA LEU A 98 14.67 -31.47 11.14
C LEU A 98 13.39 -30.93 11.80
N ASP A 99 13.51 -30.23 12.94
CA ASP A 99 12.37 -29.49 13.52
C ASP A 99 11.96 -28.31 12.64
N ILE A 100 12.86 -27.86 11.74
CA ILE A 100 12.55 -26.98 10.61
C ILE A 100 11.80 -27.82 9.55
N GLY A 101 10.58 -28.23 9.90
CA GLY A 101 9.76 -29.09 9.06
C GLY A 101 9.24 -28.38 7.81
N LEU A 102 8.86 -29.17 6.80
CA LEU A 102 8.33 -28.68 5.52
C LEU A 102 7.12 -27.76 5.71
N SER A 103 6.24 -28.06 6.67
CA SER A 103 5.06 -27.23 6.97
C SER A 103 5.43 -25.84 7.48
N LYS A 104 6.51 -25.70 8.25
CA LYS A 104 6.98 -24.40 8.77
C LYS A 104 7.60 -23.56 7.65
N LEU A 105 8.39 -24.20 6.78
CA LEU A 105 8.92 -23.56 5.57
C LEU A 105 7.80 -23.10 4.64
N GLN A 106 6.78 -23.93 4.42
CA GLN A 106 5.61 -23.54 3.62
C GLN A 106 4.82 -22.40 4.25
N GLY A 107 4.68 -22.38 5.58
CA GLY A 107 4.06 -21.28 6.32
C GLY A 107 4.80 -19.96 6.09
N CYS A 108 6.13 -19.97 6.21
CA CYS A 108 6.96 -18.80 5.93
C CYS A 108 6.93 -18.41 4.43
N ALA A 109 6.99 -19.37 3.51
CA ALA A 109 6.87 -19.11 2.06
C ALA A 109 5.53 -18.41 1.73
N LYS A 110 4.43 -18.90 2.30
CA LYS A 110 3.11 -18.29 2.16
C LYS A 110 3.04 -16.91 2.81
N ALA A 111 3.78 -16.69 3.89
CA ALA A 111 3.89 -15.38 4.52
C ALA A 111 4.71 -14.39 3.68
N ILE A 112 5.72 -14.85 2.96
CA ILE A 112 6.53 -14.02 2.05
C ILE A 112 5.81 -13.80 0.70
N GLY A 113 4.87 -14.67 0.33
CA GLY A 113 4.07 -14.53 -0.90
C GLY A 113 4.90 -14.79 -2.16
N SER A 114 4.69 -13.99 -3.20
CA SER A 114 5.40 -14.12 -4.49
C SER A 114 6.93 -14.05 -4.38
N TYR A 115 7.45 -13.36 -3.37
CA TYR A 115 8.90 -13.23 -3.12
C TYR A 115 9.55 -14.54 -2.63
N ALA A 116 8.75 -15.52 -2.19
CA ALA A 116 9.23 -16.81 -1.73
C ALA A 116 9.80 -17.67 -2.87
N GLY A 117 9.30 -17.49 -4.10
CA GLY A 117 9.83 -18.16 -5.30
C GLY A 117 11.04 -17.44 -5.93
N GLY A 118 11.36 -16.22 -5.47
CA GLY A 118 12.44 -15.40 -5.98
C GLY A 118 13.64 -15.36 -5.03
N VAL A 119 13.92 -14.16 -4.49
CA VAL A 119 15.09 -13.90 -3.63
C VAL A 119 15.12 -14.77 -2.37
N ALA A 120 13.96 -15.13 -1.82
CA ALA A 120 13.86 -15.96 -0.62
C ALA A 120 13.87 -17.48 -0.90
N ALA A 121 13.80 -17.92 -2.16
CA ALA A 121 13.69 -19.34 -2.52
C ALA A 121 14.91 -20.15 -2.07
N LYS A 122 16.10 -19.56 -2.14
CA LYS A 122 17.34 -20.20 -1.67
C LYS A 122 17.33 -20.45 -0.16
N CYS A 123 16.77 -19.53 0.60
CA CYS A 123 16.67 -19.63 2.06
C CYS A 123 15.59 -20.63 2.51
N LEU A 124 14.52 -20.76 1.72
CA LEU A 124 13.39 -21.65 2.00
C LEU A 124 13.52 -23.03 1.34
N ASN A 125 14.68 -23.36 0.79
CA ASN A 125 14.89 -24.62 0.12
C ASN A 125 14.93 -25.77 1.14
N PRO A 126 13.93 -26.68 1.17
CA PRO A 126 13.92 -27.80 2.11
C PRO A 126 15.10 -28.76 1.89
N ALA A 127 15.66 -28.83 0.67
CA ALA A 127 16.83 -29.65 0.38
C ALA A 127 18.13 -29.10 1.01
N ALA A 128 18.14 -27.84 1.45
CA ALA A 128 19.26 -27.23 2.16
C ALA A 128 19.14 -27.39 3.69
N ILE A 129 18.02 -27.94 4.19
CA ILE A 129 17.81 -28.21 5.61
C ILE A 129 18.33 -29.60 5.93
N VAL A 130 19.38 -29.64 6.75
CA VAL A 130 20.02 -30.86 7.27
C VAL A 130 19.97 -30.85 8.79
N GLN A 131 20.34 -31.95 9.45
CA GLN A 131 20.27 -32.04 10.93
C GLN A 131 21.04 -30.95 11.68
N THR A 132 22.08 -30.39 11.06
CA THR A 132 22.91 -29.32 11.63
C THR A 132 22.43 -27.92 11.26
N THR A 133 21.38 -27.78 10.46
CA THR A 133 20.86 -26.48 10.06
C THR A 133 20.28 -25.75 11.26
N LEU A 134 20.79 -24.56 11.55
CA LEU A 134 20.26 -23.69 12.58
C LEU A 134 19.16 -22.83 11.99
N GLY A 135 18.00 -22.78 12.63
CA GLY A 135 16.88 -21.95 12.17
C GLY A 135 17.22 -20.46 12.16
N GLY A 136 18.06 -20.02 13.09
CA GLY A 136 18.63 -18.66 13.08
C GLY A 136 19.38 -18.34 11.79
N GLY A 137 20.03 -19.32 11.16
CA GLY A 137 20.69 -19.16 9.86
C GLY A 137 19.68 -18.99 8.71
N VAL A 138 18.54 -19.68 8.77
CA VAL A 138 17.44 -19.52 7.80
C VAL A 138 16.83 -18.12 7.91
N VAL A 139 16.56 -17.64 9.13
CA VAL A 139 16.04 -16.29 9.38
C VAL A 139 17.03 -15.22 8.94
N ALA A 140 18.32 -15.41 9.21
CA ALA A 140 19.37 -14.50 8.75
C ALA A 140 19.44 -14.44 7.22
N CYS A 141 19.38 -15.60 6.54
CA CYS A 141 19.33 -15.68 5.08
C CYS A 141 18.13 -14.92 4.52
N LEU A 142 16.94 -15.12 5.11
CA LEU A 142 15.73 -14.42 4.70
C LEU A 142 15.81 -12.92 4.90
N ARG A 143 16.39 -12.47 6.03
CA ARG A 143 16.61 -11.05 6.30
C ARG A 143 17.56 -10.44 5.28
N ASP A 144 18.65 -11.14 4.96
CA ASP A 144 19.64 -10.68 3.99
C ASP A 144 19.07 -10.64 2.56
N ALA A 145 18.28 -11.64 2.18
CA ALA A 145 17.64 -11.70 0.87
C ALA A 145 16.54 -10.63 0.68
N LEU A 146 15.87 -10.22 1.77
CA LEU A 146 14.75 -9.29 1.72
C LEU A 146 15.13 -7.83 2.03
N LYS A 147 16.28 -7.56 2.66
CA LYS A 147 16.68 -6.18 3.04
C LYS A 147 16.77 -5.22 1.84
N ASP A 148 17.15 -5.73 0.67
CA ASP A 148 17.29 -4.96 -0.57
C ASP A 148 15.98 -4.92 -1.37
N VAL A 149 14.93 -5.60 -0.91
CA VAL A 149 13.60 -5.52 -1.51
C VAL A 149 12.94 -4.26 -1.00
N CYS A 150 12.85 -3.27 -1.88
CA CYS A 150 12.16 -2.03 -1.61
C CYS A 150 11.10 -1.75 -2.68
N ILE A 151 9.91 -1.31 -2.26
CA ILE A 151 8.83 -0.93 -3.16
C ILE A 151 8.73 0.61 -3.21
N PRO A 152 8.70 1.21 -4.41
CA PRO A 152 8.48 2.65 -4.55
C PRO A 152 7.01 3.03 -4.36
N THR A 153 6.08 2.11 -4.65
CA THR A 153 4.64 2.30 -4.57
C THR A 153 3.94 1.01 -4.17
N LEU A 154 2.69 1.12 -3.72
CA LEU A 154 1.82 -0.04 -3.48
C LEU A 154 1.61 -0.84 -4.78
N PRO A 155 1.54 -2.19 -4.71
CA PRO A 155 1.17 -3.01 -5.86
C PRO A 155 -0.23 -2.67 -6.39
N GLU A 156 -0.46 -2.82 -7.70
CA GLU A 156 -1.75 -2.57 -8.34
C GLU A 156 -2.90 -3.34 -7.67
N ALA A 157 -2.68 -4.59 -7.28
CA ALA A 157 -3.70 -5.39 -6.58
C ALA A 157 -4.17 -4.72 -5.26
N CYS A 158 -3.27 -4.03 -4.56
CA CYS A 158 -3.63 -3.25 -3.39
C CYS A 158 -4.26 -1.93 -3.77
N PHE A 159 -3.76 -1.25 -4.81
CA PHE A 159 -4.33 0.01 -5.26
C PHE A 159 -5.79 -0.16 -5.73
N ASN A 160 -6.09 -1.28 -6.39
CA ASN A 160 -7.42 -1.64 -6.87
C ASN A 160 -8.45 -1.84 -5.75
N LEU A 161 -8.02 -2.05 -4.49
CA LEU A 161 -8.95 -2.08 -3.36
C LEU A 161 -9.68 -0.74 -3.16
N ILE A 162 -9.16 0.37 -3.69
CA ILE A 162 -9.79 1.68 -3.53
C ILE A 162 -11.20 1.75 -4.13
N THR A 163 -11.46 1.04 -5.23
CA THR A 163 -12.77 1.03 -5.89
C THR A 163 -13.68 -0.06 -5.33
N VAL A 164 -13.19 -0.83 -4.35
CA VAL A 164 -13.82 -2.03 -3.83
C VAL A 164 -14.46 -1.74 -2.47
N GLY A 165 -15.73 -2.10 -2.33
CA GLY A 165 -16.50 -2.02 -1.08
C GLY A 165 -17.26 -3.31 -0.79
N GLY A 166 -17.66 -3.48 0.48
CA GLY A 166 -18.51 -4.60 0.91
C GLY A 166 -17.90 -5.98 0.65
N ASP A 167 -18.71 -6.93 0.17
CA ASP A 167 -18.36 -8.35 -0.02
C ASP A 167 -17.21 -8.58 -1.02
N GLN A 168 -16.97 -7.61 -1.91
CA GLN A 168 -15.93 -7.69 -2.92
C GLN A 168 -14.53 -7.46 -2.31
N LEU A 169 -14.47 -6.88 -1.11
CA LEU A 169 -13.26 -6.69 -0.33
C LEU A 169 -12.66 -8.03 0.11
N THR A 170 -13.50 -8.97 0.57
CA THR A 170 -13.05 -10.30 0.98
C THR A 170 -12.43 -11.10 -0.15
N THR A 171 -12.77 -10.79 -1.40
CA THR A 171 -12.23 -11.48 -2.60
C THR A 171 -10.96 -10.82 -3.14
N GLN A 172 -10.87 -9.49 -3.06
CA GLN A 172 -9.74 -8.71 -3.60
C GLN A 172 -8.61 -8.51 -2.58
N LEU A 173 -8.93 -8.48 -1.28
CA LEU A 173 -7.95 -8.32 -0.20
C LEU A 173 -6.88 -9.42 -0.20
N PRO A 174 -7.19 -10.72 -0.41
CA PRO A 174 -6.17 -11.76 -0.53
C PRO A 174 -5.16 -11.49 -1.64
N GLN A 175 -5.58 -10.95 -2.79
CA GLN A 175 -4.68 -10.65 -3.90
C GLN A 175 -3.72 -9.50 -3.55
N CYS A 176 -4.21 -8.48 -2.85
CA CYS A 176 -3.35 -7.44 -2.29
C CYS A 176 -2.36 -8.01 -1.27
N ILE A 177 -2.80 -8.89 -0.36
CA ILE A 177 -1.94 -9.51 0.65
C ILE A 177 -0.83 -10.34 -0.01
N ASP A 178 -1.14 -11.09 -1.07
CA ASP A 178 -0.14 -11.84 -1.83
C ASP A 178 0.83 -10.92 -2.57
N ALA A 179 0.35 -9.82 -3.15
CA ALA A 179 1.18 -8.84 -3.84
C ALA A 179 2.10 -8.04 -2.89
N LEU A 180 1.63 -7.76 -1.67
CA LEU A 180 2.44 -7.15 -0.60
C LEU A 180 3.56 -8.07 -0.14
N GLY A 181 3.36 -9.39 -0.17
CA GLY A 181 4.38 -10.36 0.21
C GLY A 181 5.01 -10.08 1.58
N PRO A 182 6.32 -9.79 1.67
CA PRO A 182 7.03 -9.57 2.93
C PRO A 182 6.61 -8.28 3.66
N PHE A 183 5.98 -7.33 2.96
CA PHE A 183 5.50 -6.08 3.55
C PHE A 183 4.27 -6.26 4.44
N LYS A 184 3.63 -7.44 4.46
CA LYS A 184 2.42 -7.69 5.24
C LYS A 184 2.62 -7.84 6.76
N SER A 185 3.76 -7.40 7.28
CA SER A 185 4.17 -7.54 8.67
C SER A 185 4.07 -6.21 9.44
N GLY A 186 4.12 -6.27 10.77
CA GLY A 186 4.06 -5.07 11.62
C GLY A 186 2.75 -4.28 11.46
N ALA A 187 2.85 -2.95 11.34
CA ALA A 187 1.70 -2.05 11.22
C ALA A 187 0.83 -2.31 9.97
N VAL A 188 1.39 -2.95 8.94
CA VAL A 188 0.65 -3.37 7.75
C VAL A 188 -0.33 -4.49 8.08
N LEU A 189 0.04 -5.39 9.01
CA LEU A 189 -0.80 -6.50 9.44
C LEU A 189 -2.10 -6.00 10.08
N ASP A 190 -2.03 -4.93 10.88
CA ASP A 190 -3.21 -4.29 11.47
C ASP A 190 -4.17 -3.75 10.39
N CYS A 191 -3.62 -3.20 9.31
CA CYS A 191 -4.40 -2.68 8.18
C CYS A 191 -5.22 -3.76 7.46
N ILE A 192 -4.67 -4.97 7.34
CA ILE A 192 -5.30 -6.07 6.59
C ILE A 192 -6.13 -7.00 7.48
N THR A 193 -5.92 -7.01 8.80
CA THR A 193 -6.72 -7.81 9.75
C THR A 193 -7.96 -7.09 10.25
N LYS A 194 -8.01 -5.76 10.21
CA LYS A 194 -9.19 -4.95 10.55
C LYS A 194 -9.61 -4.03 9.39
N PRO A 195 -9.99 -4.59 8.24
CA PRO A 195 -10.40 -3.79 7.11
C PRO A 195 -11.73 -3.08 7.42
N THR A 196 -11.72 -1.74 7.44
CA THR A 196 -12.93 -0.92 7.58
C THR A 196 -13.60 -0.63 6.23
N SER A 197 -12.80 -0.50 5.17
CA SER A 197 -13.24 -0.35 3.77
C SER A 197 -12.03 -0.50 2.84
N GLY A 198 -12.23 -0.78 1.55
CA GLY A 198 -11.14 -0.84 0.57
C GLY A 198 -10.26 0.41 0.54
N PRO A 199 -10.83 1.62 0.44
CA PRO A 199 -10.08 2.86 0.59
C PRO A 199 -9.35 2.98 1.93
N GLY A 200 -9.98 2.56 3.04
CA GLY A 200 -9.37 2.58 4.37
C GLY A 200 -8.15 1.66 4.48
N VAL A 201 -8.20 0.48 3.87
CA VAL A 201 -7.07 -0.45 3.77
C VAL A 201 -5.94 0.20 2.98
N VAL A 202 -6.20 0.74 1.79
CA VAL A 202 -5.16 1.38 0.97
C VAL A 202 -4.49 2.53 1.71
N LEU A 203 -5.27 3.38 2.40
CA LEU A 203 -4.75 4.48 3.20
C LEU A 203 -3.86 3.99 4.35
N CYS A 204 -4.32 2.96 5.07
CA CYS A 204 -3.58 2.37 6.18
C CYS A 204 -2.27 1.73 5.69
N LEU A 205 -2.30 0.97 4.60
CA LEU A 205 -1.12 0.38 3.97
C LEU A 205 -0.11 1.46 3.59
N ASN A 206 -0.57 2.55 2.99
CA ASN A 206 0.27 3.66 2.60
C ASN A 206 0.99 4.28 3.81
N LYS A 207 0.24 4.49 4.90
CA LYS A 207 0.77 5.03 6.14
C LYS A 207 1.75 4.09 6.82
N ALA A 208 1.43 2.80 6.86
CA ALA A 208 2.26 1.78 7.49
C ALA A 208 3.57 1.52 6.73
N ILE A 209 3.55 1.60 5.39
CA ILE A 209 4.70 1.31 4.53
C ILE A 209 5.56 2.55 4.29
N PHE A 210 4.93 3.70 4.03
CA PHE A 210 5.62 4.93 3.62
C PHE A 210 5.59 6.03 4.69
N GLY A 211 4.96 5.80 5.86
CA GLY A 211 4.92 6.76 6.96
C GLY A 211 4.07 8.01 6.69
N SER A 212 3.20 8.00 5.67
CA SER A 212 2.39 9.16 5.24
C SER A 212 0.93 9.05 5.68
#